data_AF-A0A6B2G2L1-F1
#
_entry.id   AF-A0A6B2G2L1-F1
#
_cell.length_a   1.000
_cell.length_b   1.000
_cell.length_c   1.000
_cell.angle_alpha   90.00
_cell.angle_beta   90.00
_cell.angle_gamma   90.00
#
_symmetry.space_group_name_H-M   'P 1'
#
loop_
_entity.id
_entity.type
_entity.pdbx_description
1 polymer ?
#
loop_
_entity_poly.entity_id
_entity_poly.type
_entity_poly.pdbx_seq_one_letter_code
_entity_poly.pdbx_strand_id
1 'polypeptide(L)'
;TAYFFTIVIVQISDLIISKTRKMSIFKQGILGNPFLLFGIFFEVTLALCITYIPALNFILQTRSFHPKYLIPAIFYSLLLWIVDELRKLCIRRSPGGFIQRETYY
;
A
#
# COMPACT_ATOMS: atom_id res chain seq x y z
N THR A 1 15.51 9.88 1.68
CA THR A 1 14.68 9.19 2.70
C THR A 1 13.20 9.44 2.57
N ALA A 2 12.72 10.70 2.52
CA ALA A 2 11.27 10.96 2.44
C ALA A 2 10.59 10.28 1.23
N TYR A 3 11.24 10.29 0.05
CA TYR A 3 10.77 9.58 -1.14
C TYR A 3 10.70 8.05 -0.94
N PHE A 4 11.77 7.45 -0.42
CA PHE A 4 11.81 6.02 -0.08
C PHE A 4 10.68 5.63 0.89
N PHE A 5 10.51 6.39 1.97
CA PHE A 5 9.47 6.12 2.96
C PHE A 5 8.06 6.31 2.39
N THR A 6 7.89 7.26 1.45
CA THR A 6 6.63 7.44 0.72
C THR A 6 6.31 6.22 -0.14
N ILE A 7 7.30 5.67 -0.85
CA ILE A 7 7.12 4.44 -1.63
C ILE A 7 6.68 3.28 -0.73
N VAL A 8 7.32 3.08 0.42
CA VAL A 8 6.94 2.01 1.37
C VAL A 8 5.48 2.16 1.83
N ILE A 9 5.03 3.37 2.14
CA ILE A 9 3.63 3.61 2.53
C ILE A 9 2.66 3.28 1.40
N VAL A 10 3.01 3.64 0.16
CA VAL A 10 2.19 3.34 -1.01
C VAL A 10 2.15 1.82 -1.26
N GLN A 11 3.28 1.13 -1.12
CA GLN A 11 3.37 -0.33 -1.27
C GLN A 11 2.48 -1.08 -0.28
N ILE A 12 2.39 -0.63 0.96
CA ILE A 12 1.46 -1.23 1.95
C ILE A 12 0.02 -1.19 1.44
N SER A 13 -0.41 -0.07 0.84
CA SER A 13 -1.75 0.06 0.27
C SER A 13 -1.96 -0.79 -0.97
N ASP A 14 -0.98 -0.83 -1.88
CA ASP A 14 -1.03 -1.69 -3.06
C ASP A 14 -1.11 -3.17 -2.66
N LEU A 15 -0.37 -3.59 -1.63
CA LEU A 15 -0.40 -4.96 -1.12
C LEU A 15 -1.77 -5.35 -0.52
N ILE A 16 -2.43 -4.41 0.14
CA ILE A 16 -3.82 -4.60 0.62
C ILE A 16 -4.80 -4.69 -0.58
N ILE A 17 -4.63 -3.86 -1.59
CA ILE A 17 -5.46 -3.83 -2.81
C ILE A 17 -5.32 -5.15 -3.59
N SER A 18 -4.09 -5.58 -3.85
CA SER A 18 -3.80 -6.81 -4.62
C SER A 18 -4.35 -8.08 -3.96
N LYS A 19 -4.66 -8.06 -2.65
CA LYS A 19 -5.32 -9.16 -1.95
C LYS A 19 -6.70 -9.48 -2.55
N THR A 20 -7.42 -8.48 -3.05
CA THR A 20 -8.82 -8.63 -3.49
C THR A 20 -9.01 -8.21 -4.93
N ARG A 21 -9.29 -9.18 -5.81
CA ARG A 21 -9.48 -8.95 -7.25
C ARG A 21 -10.88 -8.46 -7.63
N LYS A 22 -11.90 -8.93 -6.90
CA LYS A 22 -13.32 -8.67 -7.21
C LYS A 22 -14.15 -8.40 -5.96
N MET A 23 -13.84 -9.08 -4.86
CA MET A 23 -14.50 -8.92 -3.56
C MET A 23 -14.11 -7.60 -2.88
N SER A 24 -14.98 -7.07 -2.01
CA SER A 24 -14.68 -5.83 -1.30
C SER A 24 -13.74 -6.17 -0.17
N ILE A 25 -12.79 -5.28 0.10
CA ILE A 25 -11.90 -5.40 1.26
C ILE A 25 -12.74 -5.47 2.55
N PHE A 26 -13.88 -4.76 2.59
CA PHE A 26 -14.82 -4.75 3.71
C PHE A 26 -15.56 -6.08 3.91
N LYS A 27 -15.85 -6.82 2.83
CA LYS A 27 -16.53 -8.12 2.91
C LYS A 27 -15.57 -9.28 3.18
N GLN A 28 -14.35 -9.19 2.64
CA GLN A 28 -13.33 -10.24 2.77
C GLN A 28 -12.61 -10.21 4.12
N GLY A 29 -12.45 -9.01 4.71
CA GLY A 29 -11.67 -8.81 5.92
C GLY A 29 -10.17 -8.72 5.65
N ILE A 30 -9.54 -7.67 6.16
CA ILE A 30 -8.09 -7.44 6.04
C ILE A 30 -7.33 -8.44 6.93
N LEU A 31 -7.88 -8.74 8.11
CA LEU A 31 -7.25 -9.51 9.20
C LEU A 31 -7.21 -11.03 8.99
N GLY A 32 -7.92 -11.58 8.00
CA GLY A 32 -8.01 -13.04 7.80
C GLY A 32 -6.76 -13.71 7.21
N ASN A 33 -5.73 -12.94 6.82
CA ASN A 33 -4.49 -13.49 6.27
C ASN A 33 -3.29 -13.09 7.15
N PRO A 34 -2.79 -13.98 8.04
CA PRO A 34 -1.71 -13.66 8.96
C PRO A 34 -0.37 -13.44 8.25
N PHE A 35 -0.11 -14.11 7.12
CA PHE A 35 1.12 -13.91 6.33
C PHE A 35 1.18 -12.52 5.71
N LEU A 36 0.04 -11.99 5.28
CA LEU A 36 -0.06 -10.64 4.73
C LEU A 36 0.23 -9.58 5.81
N LEU A 37 -0.31 -9.77 7.01
CA LEU A 37 -0.06 -8.87 8.14
C LEU A 37 1.42 -8.93 8.57
N PHE A 38 2.02 -10.13 8.58
CA PHE A 38 3.44 -10.31 8.84
C PHE A 38 4.32 -9.59 7.81
N GLY A 39 3.95 -9.65 6.52
CA GLY A 39 4.64 -8.93 5.45
C GLY A 39 4.64 -7.43 5.66
N ILE A 40 3.46 -6.84 5.95
CA ILE A 40 3.34 -5.41 6.25
C ILE A 40 4.18 -5.03 7.48
N PHE A 41 4.14 -5.84 8.54
CA PHE A 41 4.91 -5.59 9.74
C PHE A 41 6.43 -5.63 9.48
N PHE A 42 6.88 -6.61 8.71
CA PHE A 42 8.28 -6.75 8.30
C PHE A 42 8.73 -5.55 7.48
N GLU A 43 7.92 -5.10 6.53
CA GLU A 43 8.21 -3.96 5.66
C GLU A 43 8.37 -2.65 6.45
N VAL A 44 7.43 -2.37 7.36
CA VAL A 44 7.50 -1.20 8.25
C VAL A 44 8.74 -1.27 9.13
N THR A 45 9.03 -2.44 9.71
CA THR A 45 10.20 -2.64 10.57
C THR A 45 11.50 -2.39 9.79
N LEU A 46 11.59 -2.91 8.56
CA LEU A 46 12.75 -2.73 7.70
C LEU A 46 12.94 -1.26 7.30
N ALA A 47 11.85 -0.55 6.97
CA ALA A 47 11.90 0.87 6.64
C ALA A 47 12.36 1.73 7.83
N LEU A 48 11.91 1.40 9.05
CA LEU A 48 12.38 2.04 10.28
C LEU A 48 13.86 1.73 10.54
N CYS A 49 14.29 0.47 10.42
CA CYS A 49 15.69 0.08 10.55
C CYS A 49 16.60 0.87 9.60
N ILE A 50 16.23 0.99 8.32
CA ILE A 50 17.01 1.75 7.33
C ILE A 50 17.09 3.26 7.67
N THR A 51 16.04 3.80 8.28
CA THR A 51 15.95 5.25 8.55
C THR A 51 16.67 5.64 9.84
N TYR A 52 16.57 4.81 10.88
CA TYR A 52 17.02 5.13 12.24
C TYR A 52 18.34 4.46 12.64
N ILE A 53 18.79 3.40 11.96
CA ILE A 53 20.08 2.76 12.27
C ILE A 53 21.21 3.56 11.59
N PRO A 54 22.16 4.15 12.37
CA PRO A 54 23.19 5.03 11.83
C PRO A 54 24.15 4.33 10.87
N ALA A 55 24.42 3.03 11.07
CA ALA A 55 25.24 2.24 10.16
C ALA A 55 24.61 2.10 8.77
N LEU A 56 23.31 1.83 8.69
CA LEU A 56 22.56 1.74 7.43
C LEU A 56 22.39 3.11 6.79
N ASN A 57 22.19 4.14 7.62
CA ASN A 57 22.08 5.52 7.20
C ASN A 57 23.37 6.02 6.53
N PHE A 58 24.53 5.64 7.07
CA PHE A 58 25.84 5.93 6.45
C PHE A 58 26.04 5.21 5.11
N ILE A 59 25.65 3.92 5.02
CA ILE A 59 25.80 3.11 3.80
C ILE A 59 24.83 3.57 2.70
N LEU A 60 23.58 3.83 3.05
CA LEU A 60 22.49 4.16 2.11
C LEU A 60 22.30 5.67 1.92
N GLN A 61 23.12 6.50 2.57
CA GLN A 61 23.02 7.96 2.60
C GLN A 61 21.60 8.48 2.91
N THR A 62 20.89 7.80 3.81
CA THR A 62 19.56 8.25 4.24
C THR A 62 19.72 9.36 5.28
N ARG A 63 18.82 10.34 5.37
CA ARG A 63 18.76 11.29 6.48
C ARG A 63 17.46 11.14 7.26
N SER A 64 17.50 11.34 8.57
CA SER A 64 16.29 11.41 9.39
C SER A 64 15.41 12.55 8.89
N PHE A 65 14.11 12.28 8.68
CA PHE A 65 13.18 13.21 8.04
C PHE A 65 12.02 13.53 8.99
N HIS A 66 11.45 14.73 8.85
CA HIS A 66 10.35 15.17 9.71
C HIS A 66 9.05 14.44 9.34
N PRO A 67 8.25 13.94 10.31
CA PRO A 67 6.95 13.31 10.04
C PRO A 67 5.98 14.09 9.14
N LYS A 68 6.14 15.41 8.97
CA LYS A 68 5.31 16.22 8.06
C LYS A 68 5.35 15.74 6.60
N TYR A 69 6.45 15.11 6.19
CA TYR A 69 6.58 14.56 4.83
C TYR A 69 5.75 13.27 4.62
N LEU A 70 5.12 12.70 5.66
CA LEU A 70 4.17 11.58 5.50
C LEU A 70 2.83 12.01 4.92
N ILE A 71 2.43 13.27 5.09
CA ILE A 71 1.12 13.78 4.67
C ILE A 71 0.83 13.47 3.19
N PRO A 72 1.72 13.79 2.23
CA PRO A 72 1.48 13.44 0.83
C PRO A 72 1.40 11.93 0.61
N ALA A 73 2.22 11.13 1.27
CA ALA A 73 2.21 9.67 1.14
C ALA A 73 0.87 9.07 1.57
N ILE A 74 0.33 9.54 2.71
CA ILE A 74 -0.98 9.13 3.22
C ILE A 74 -2.09 9.54 2.25
N PHE A 75 -2.01 10.74 1.68
CA PHE A 75 -3.00 11.22 0.71
C PHE A 75 -3.01 10.37 -0.57
N TYR A 76 -1.85 10.05 -1.14
CA TYR A 76 -1.75 9.17 -2.31
C TYR A 76 -2.21 7.74 -2.01
N SER A 77 -1.82 7.21 -0.86
CA SER A 77 -2.25 5.90 -0.36
C SER A 77 -3.78 5.80 -0.26
N LEU A 78 -4.45 6.85 0.26
CA LEU A 78 -5.90 6.92 0.32
C LEU A 78 -6.55 6.99 -1.08
N LEU A 79 -5.97 7.79 -1.99
CA LEU A 79 -6.47 7.90 -3.37
C LEU A 79 -6.42 6.56 -4.10
N LEU A 80 -5.32 5.82 -4.00
CA LEU A 80 -5.18 4.49 -4.62
C LEU A 80 -6.26 3.54 -4.12
N TRP A 81 -6.51 3.56 -2.82
CA TRP A 81 -7.54 2.73 -2.20
C TRP A 81 -8.95 3.08 -2.69
N ILE A 82 -9.28 4.38 -2.82
CA ILE A 82 -10.57 4.84 -3.37
C ILE A 82 -10.74 4.40 -4.82
N VAL A 83 -9.73 4.63 -5.67
CA VAL A 83 -9.79 4.28 -7.09
C VAL A 83 -9.98 2.77 -7.28
N ASP A 84 -9.27 1.95 -6.50
CA ASP A 84 -9.41 0.51 -6.61
C ASP A 84 -10.78 0.00 -6.09
N GLU A 85 -11.29 0.54 -4.98
CA GLU A 85 -12.61 0.14 -4.51
C GLU A 85 -13.72 0.59 -5.47
N LEU A 86 -13.59 1.76 -6.11
CA LEU A 86 -14.47 2.21 -7.20
C LEU A 86 -14.39 1.26 -8.41
N ARG A 87 -13.19 0.87 -8.85
CA ARG A 87 -13.00 -0.11 -9.93
C ARG A 87 -13.71 -1.42 -9.61
N LYS A 88 -13.50 -1.96 -8.41
CA LYS A 88 -14.16 -3.20 -7.94
C LYS A 88 -15.67 -3.04 -7.83
N LEU A 89 -16.18 -1.88 -7.41
CA LEU A 89 -17.61 -1.58 -7.37
C LEU A 89 -18.22 -1.57 -8.78
N CYS A 90 -17.56 -0.94 -9.75
CA CYS A 90 -17.98 -0.93 -11.16
C CYS A 90 -18.02 -2.35 -11.74
N ILE A 91 -17.01 -3.19 -11.47
CA ILE A 91 -16.97 -4.61 -11.90
C ILE A 91 -18.14 -5.41 -11.28
N ARG A 92 -18.52 -5.11 -10.04
CA ARG A 92 -19.67 -5.78 -9.39
C ARG A 92 -21.02 -5.31 -9.94
N ARG A 93 -21.15 -4.02 -10.28
CA ARG A 93 -22.39 -3.46 -10.82
C ARG A 93 -22.63 -3.86 -12.28
N SER A 94 -21.58 -4.04 -13.07
CA SER A 94 -21.68 -4.37 -14.50
C SER A 94 -20.80 -5.57 -14.87
N PRO A 95 -21.22 -6.81 -14.51
CA PRO A 95 -20.50 -8.01 -14.89
C PRO A 95 -20.47 -8.17 -16.42
N GLY A 96 -19.26 -8.19 -17.01
CA GLY A 96 -19.03 -8.32 -18.46
C GLY A 96 -18.75 -7.01 -19.20
N GLY A 97 -18.75 -5.86 -18.52
CA GLY A 97 -18.43 -4.55 -19.11
C GLY A 97 -16.95 -4.37 -19.47
N PHE A 98 -16.65 -3.30 -20.22
CA PHE A 98 -15.30 -2.95 -20.70
C PHE A 98 -14.23 -2.96 -19.59
N ILE A 99 -14.55 -2.37 -18.43
CA ILE A 99 -13.63 -2.31 -17.28
C ILE A 99 -13.26 -3.72 -16.79
N GLN A 100 -14.18 -4.68 -16.79
CA GLN A 100 -13.86 -6.06 -16.40
C GLN A 100 -13.04 -6.78 -17.49
N ARG A 101 -13.18 -6.43 -18.76
CA ARG A 101 -12.38 -7.05 -19.83
C ARG A 101 -10.95 -6.53 -19.85
N GLU A 102 -10.76 -5.24 -19.60
CA GLU A 102 -9.46 -4.58 -19.68
C GLU A 102 -8.68 -4.54 -18.36
N THR A 103 -9.35 -4.51 -17.20
CA THR A 103 -8.67 -4.30 -15.91
C THR A 103 -8.74 -5.48 -14.96
N TYR A 104 -9.26 -6.63 -15.41
CA TYR A 104 -9.35 -7.84 -14.59
C TYR A 104 -8.06 -8.67 -14.66
N TYR A 105 -6.95 -8.05 -14.25
CA TYR A 105 -5.67 -8.68 -13.98
C TYR A 105 -5.35 -8.70 -12.51
#